data_AF-A0A1V2QGJ8-F1
#
_entry.id   AF-A0A1V2QGJ8-F1
#
_cell.length_a   1.000
_cell.length_b   1.000
_cell.length_c   1.000
_cell.angle_alpha   90.00
_cell.angle_beta   90.00
_cell.angle_gamma   90.00
#
_symmetry.space_group_name_H-M   'P 1'
#
loop_
_entity.id
_entity.type
_entity.pdbx_description
1 polymer ?
#
loop_
_entity_poly.entity_id
_entity_poly.type
_entity_poly.pdbx_seq_one_letter_code
_entity_poly.pdbx_strand_id
1 'polypeptide(L)'
;MTSNSELLIVYRPDGVDRHCTEEETDRALTAWTALLCWLRGADPDELPESEVIGHVARKAALRMPRFPDYDLHLWLEHAGKLDRLPSGDRPGALALPDLVNVMLASVQLQRTWQQRCWLNRVAIEMLYGRAASFQRHRHMLVPALLDGPVAIERWTGHRVELGLAVKLLVRKVLSATAITNLIHVEVTTAAKAADVVKAVEVPIPH
;
A
#
# COMPACT_ATOMS: atom_id res chain seq x y z
N MET A 1 -10.41 4.22 22.76
CA MET A 1 -9.57 5.25 22.12
C MET A 1 -9.50 4.91 20.64
N THR A 2 -10.20 5.65 19.79
CA THR A 2 -10.07 5.48 18.32
C THR A 2 -8.69 6.00 17.92
N SER A 3 -7.83 5.10 17.47
CA SER A 3 -6.55 5.46 16.85
C SER A 3 -6.82 6.46 15.72
N ASN A 4 -6.31 7.69 15.82
CA ASN A 4 -6.37 8.73 14.77
C ASN A 4 -5.41 8.41 13.60
N SER A 5 -5.24 7.13 13.31
CA SER A 5 -4.33 6.66 12.28
C SER A 5 -5.08 6.57 10.96
N GLU A 6 -4.46 7.12 9.92
CA GLU A 6 -4.90 7.03 8.55
C GLU A 6 -3.87 6.22 7.76
N LEU A 7 -4.31 5.65 6.65
CA LEU A 7 -3.43 5.05 5.67
C LEU A 7 -3.28 6.03 4.51
N LEU A 8 -2.04 6.40 4.21
CA LEU A 8 -1.69 7.25 3.07
C LEU A 8 -1.09 6.38 1.98
N ILE A 9 -1.65 6.46 0.78
CA ILE A 9 -1.16 5.75 -0.40
C ILE A 9 -0.70 6.74 -1.44
N VAL A 10 0.46 6.50 -2.02
CA VAL A 10 1.00 7.25 -3.16
C VAL A 10 1.29 6.25 -4.27
N TYR A 11 0.50 6.30 -5.33
CA TYR A 11 0.79 5.64 -6.60
C TYR A 11 1.79 6.51 -7.35
N ARG A 12 2.95 5.93 -7.66
CA ARG A 12 3.98 6.60 -8.45
C ARG A 12 3.53 6.74 -9.91
N PRO A 13 4.23 7.52 -10.76
CA PRO A 13 3.78 7.71 -12.14
C PRO A 13 3.55 6.39 -12.90
N ASP A 14 4.51 5.46 -12.78
CA ASP A 14 4.40 4.08 -13.29
C ASP A 14 3.26 3.28 -12.65
N GLY A 15 2.95 3.51 -11.37
CA GLY A 15 1.85 2.88 -10.66
C GLY A 15 0.47 3.44 -11.01
N VAL A 16 0.36 4.73 -11.35
CA VAL A 16 -0.91 5.36 -11.76
C VAL A 16 -1.38 4.81 -13.09
N ASP A 17 -0.46 4.67 -14.05
CA ASP A 17 -0.80 4.23 -15.40
C ASP A 17 -0.75 2.68 -15.55
N ARG A 18 -0.41 1.96 -14.47
CA ARG A 18 -0.32 0.49 -14.47
C ARG A 18 -1.68 -0.17 -14.60
N HIS A 19 -1.85 -0.91 -15.69
CA HIS A 19 -2.96 -1.83 -15.91
C HIS A 19 -2.49 -3.26 -15.70
N CYS A 20 -3.05 -3.97 -14.72
CA CYS A 20 -2.74 -5.37 -14.45
C CYS A 20 -3.42 -6.25 -15.50
N THR A 21 -2.76 -7.33 -15.92
CA THR A 21 -3.44 -8.38 -16.69
C THR A 21 -4.48 -9.09 -15.83
N GLU A 22 -5.36 -9.88 -16.44
CA GLU A 22 -6.31 -10.74 -15.71
C GLU A 22 -5.58 -11.69 -14.76
N GLU A 23 -4.52 -12.34 -15.24
CA GLU A 23 -3.68 -13.25 -14.44
C GLU A 23 -3.04 -12.53 -13.24
N GLU A 24 -2.49 -11.34 -13.45
CA GLU A 24 -1.89 -10.54 -12.38
C GLU A 24 -2.93 -10.12 -11.33
N THR A 25 -4.14 -9.77 -11.78
CA THR A 25 -5.26 -9.39 -10.92
C THR A 25 -5.72 -10.58 -10.08
N ASP A 26 -5.97 -11.72 -10.72
CA ASP A 26 -6.39 -12.96 -10.07
C ASP A 26 -5.34 -13.44 -9.06
N ARG A 27 -4.06 -13.40 -9.43
CA ARG A 27 -2.97 -13.80 -8.56
C ARG A 27 -2.88 -12.90 -7.33
N ALA A 28 -2.97 -11.58 -7.52
CA ALA A 28 -2.88 -10.62 -6.42
C ALA A 28 -4.06 -10.75 -5.44
N LEU A 29 -5.29 -10.90 -5.94
CA LEU A 29 -6.47 -11.10 -5.10
C LEU A 29 -6.46 -12.47 -4.41
N THR A 30 -6.00 -13.52 -5.09
CA THR A 30 -5.82 -14.85 -4.48
C THR A 30 -4.79 -14.81 -3.36
N ALA A 31 -3.62 -14.20 -3.59
CA ALA A 31 -2.60 -14.02 -2.57
C ALA A 31 -3.11 -13.17 -1.39
N TRP A 32 -3.96 -12.17 -1.66
CA TRP A 32 -4.52 -11.32 -0.60
C TRP A 32 -5.49 -12.10 0.29
N THR A 33 -6.42 -12.82 -0.32
CA THR A 33 -7.35 -13.70 0.42
C THR A 33 -6.59 -14.77 1.20
N ALA A 34 -5.59 -15.40 0.59
CA ALA A 34 -4.76 -16.40 1.23
C ALA A 34 -3.95 -15.81 2.41
N LEU A 35 -3.38 -14.61 2.25
CA LEU A 35 -2.70 -13.91 3.35
C LEU A 35 -3.66 -13.66 4.53
N LEU A 36 -4.89 -13.23 4.25
CA LEU A 36 -5.90 -13.03 5.30
C LEU A 36 -6.32 -14.37 5.95
N CYS A 37 -6.41 -15.46 5.20
CA CYS A 37 -6.63 -16.81 5.76
C CYS A 37 -5.50 -17.22 6.71
N TRP A 38 -4.24 -17.06 6.29
CA TRP A 38 -3.08 -17.35 7.12
C TRP A 38 -3.10 -16.50 8.39
N LEU A 39 -3.38 -15.20 8.26
CA LEU A 39 -3.47 -14.30 9.42
C LEU A 39 -4.64 -14.67 10.37
N ARG A 40 -5.61 -15.47 9.92
CA ARG A 40 -6.70 -16.01 10.73
C ARG A 40 -6.41 -17.42 11.28
N GLY A 41 -5.22 -17.95 11.07
CA GLY A 41 -4.76 -19.22 11.63
C GLY A 41 -4.78 -20.41 10.68
N ALA A 42 -5.02 -20.22 9.39
CA ALA A 42 -4.85 -21.29 8.41
C ALA A 42 -3.36 -21.64 8.22
N ASP A 43 -3.07 -22.91 7.92
CA ASP A 43 -1.71 -23.38 7.65
C ASP A 43 -1.18 -22.74 6.35
N PRO A 44 -0.05 -22.00 6.36
CA PRO A 44 0.49 -21.37 5.17
C PRO A 44 0.87 -22.35 4.06
N ASP A 45 1.21 -23.61 4.38
CA ASP A 45 1.65 -24.59 3.38
C ASP A 45 0.47 -25.18 2.59
N GLU A 46 -0.76 -25.06 3.11
CA GLU A 46 -2.00 -25.49 2.46
C GLU A 46 -2.65 -24.39 1.62
N LEU A 47 -2.12 -23.16 1.69
CA LEU A 47 -2.69 -22.00 1.02
C LEU A 47 -2.08 -21.75 -0.37
N PRO A 48 -2.88 -21.29 -1.34
CA PRO A 48 -2.33 -20.81 -2.60
C PRO A 48 -1.41 -19.62 -2.35
N GLU A 49 -0.41 -19.43 -3.23
CA GLU A 49 0.56 -18.33 -3.14
C GLU A 49 1.33 -18.29 -1.80
N SER A 50 1.58 -19.45 -1.16
CA SER A 50 2.36 -19.57 0.09
C SER A 50 3.73 -18.89 0.03
N GLU A 51 4.38 -18.87 -1.14
CA GLU A 51 5.62 -18.14 -1.38
C GLU A 51 5.49 -16.62 -1.21
N VAL A 52 4.34 -16.05 -1.62
CA VAL A 52 4.03 -14.62 -1.49
C VAL A 52 3.73 -14.31 -0.03
N ILE A 53 2.95 -15.15 0.65
CA ILE A 53 2.65 -15.03 2.09
C ILE A 53 3.96 -15.02 2.90
N GLY A 54 4.84 -16.00 2.68
CA GLY A 54 6.14 -16.08 3.35
C GLY A 54 7.06 -14.90 3.01
N HIS A 55 6.95 -14.32 1.81
CA HIS A 55 7.67 -13.08 1.47
C HIS A 55 7.14 -11.88 2.28
N VAL A 56 5.82 -11.70 2.33
CA VAL A 56 5.17 -10.61 3.08
C VAL A 56 5.54 -10.69 4.55
N ALA A 57 5.40 -11.87 5.17
CA ALA A 57 5.74 -12.11 6.58
C ALA A 57 7.21 -11.75 6.88
N ARG A 58 8.16 -12.26 6.09
CA ARG A 58 9.59 -11.93 6.25
C ARG A 58 9.87 -10.44 6.11
N LYS A 59 9.26 -9.77 5.12
CA LYS A 59 9.46 -8.33 4.90
C LYS A 59 8.86 -7.49 6.02
N ALA A 60 7.72 -7.89 6.59
CA ALA A 60 7.12 -7.25 7.75
C ALA A 60 8.04 -7.38 8.97
N ALA A 61 8.49 -8.60 9.30
CA ALA A 61 9.40 -8.87 10.41
C ALA A 61 10.71 -8.06 10.32
N LEU A 62 11.28 -7.92 9.12
CA LEU A 62 12.48 -7.10 8.90
C LEU A 62 12.26 -5.59 9.09
N ARG A 63 11.01 -5.10 8.95
CA ARG A 63 10.65 -3.69 9.10
C ARG A 63 10.19 -3.32 10.50
N MET A 64 9.57 -4.27 11.22
CA MET A 64 8.99 -4.08 12.54
C MET A 64 9.92 -3.36 13.55
N PRO A 65 11.23 -3.67 13.65
CA PRO A 65 12.11 -2.98 14.61
C PRO A 65 12.21 -1.46 14.42
N ARG A 66 11.90 -0.94 13.22
CA ARG A 66 11.94 0.48 12.90
C ARG A 66 10.56 1.09 12.69
N PHE A 67 9.56 0.25 12.40
CA PHE A 67 8.22 0.66 12.01
C PHE A 67 7.23 -0.29 12.68
N PRO A 68 6.74 0.06 13.89
CA PRO A 68 5.85 -0.80 14.68
C PRO A 68 4.56 -1.21 13.95
N ASP A 69 4.10 -0.42 12.98
CA ASP A 69 2.92 -0.74 12.18
C ASP A 69 3.07 -2.04 11.33
N TYR A 70 4.29 -2.55 11.18
CA TYR A 70 4.59 -3.85 10.55
C TYR A 70 4.51 -5.04 11.54
N ASP A 71 3.97 -4.84 12.74
CA ASP A 71 3.77 -5.90 13.72
C ASP A 71 2.77 -6.96 13.23
N LEU A 72 3.28 -8.18 13.02
CA LEU A 72 2.45 -9.31 12.60
C LEU A 72 1.43 -9.73 13.66
N HIS A 73 1.71 -9.56 14.96
CA HIS A 73 0.74 -9.88 16.00
C HIS A 73 -0.47 -8.96 15.93
N LEU A 74 -0.24 -7.67 15.69
CA LEU A 74 -1.31 -6.71 15.45
C LEU A 74 -2.11 -7.06 14.19
N TRP A 75 -1.44 -7.49 13.11
CA TRP A 75 -2.12 -7.91 11.88
C TRP A 75 -2.96 -9.17 12.09
N LEU A 76 -2.49 -10.14 12.87
CA LEU A 76 -3.24 -11.34 13.27
C LEU A 76 -4.50 -10.95 14.05
N GLU A 77 -4.37 -10.08 15.05
CA GLU A 77 -5.51 -9.59 15.83
C GLU A 77 -6.54 -8.88 14.94
N HIS A 78 -6.06 -8.03 14.03
CA HIS A 78 -6.91 -7.31 13.08
C HIS A 78 -7.63 -8.23 12.11
N ALA A 79 -6.93 -9.18 11.50
CA ALA A 79 -7.50 -10.16 10.57
C ALA A 79 -8.51 -11.09 11.27
N GLY A 80 -8.25 -11.48 12.52
CA GLY A 80 -9.16 -12.29 13.34
C GLY A 80 -10.51 -11.62 13.62
N LYS A 81 -10.58 -10.29 13.50
CA LYS A 81 -11.82 -9.50 13.69
C LYS A 81 -12.54 -9.18 12.38
N LEU A 82 -12.16 -9.77 11.24
CA LEU A 82 -12.86 -9.57 9.98
C LEU A 82 -14.11 -10.47 9.93
N ASP A 83 -15.27 -9.86 9.66
CA ASP A 83 -16.55 -10.60 9.61
C ASP A 83 -16.59 -11.62 8.47
N ARG A 84 -15.94 -11.27 7.35
CA ARG A 84 -15.85 -12.10 6.15
C ARG A 84 -14.52 -11.85 5.42
N LEU A 85 -14.08 -12.86 4.69
CA LEU A 85 -13.00 -12.71 3.72
C LEU A 85 -13.54 -12.14 2.41
N PRO A 86 -12.68 -11.55 1.55
CA PRO A 86 -13.07 -11.12 0.22
C PRO A 86 -13.72 -12.28 -0.55
N SER A 87 -14.78 -12.00 -1.32
CA SER A 87 -15.36 -13.02 -2.21
C SER A 87 -14.37 -13.38 -3.32
N GLY A 88 -14.44 -14.62 -3.81
CA GLY A 88 -13.60 -15.11 -4.90
C GLY A 88 -14.04 -14.64 -6.29
N ASP A 89 -14.83 -13.57 -6.38
CA ASP A 89 -15.28 -13.02 -7.65
C ASP A 89 -14.08 -12.43 -8.38
N ARG A 90 -13.93 -12.80 -9.66
CA ARG A 90 -12.80 -12.40 -10.50
C ARG A 90 -13.22 -11.20 -11.36
N PRO A 91 -12.79 -9.98 -11.02
CA PRO A 91 -13.27 -8.77 -11.71
C PRO A 91 -12.66 -8.55 -13.10
N GLY A 92 -11.82 -9.48 -13.60
CA GLY A 92 -11.06 -9.31 -14.83
C GLY A 92 -9.82 -8.42 -14.61
N ALA A 93 -9.29 -7.85 -15.69
CA ALA A 93 -8.13 -6.96 -15.64
C ALA A 93 -8.47 -5.64 -14.94
N LEU A 94 -7.65 -5.23 -13.98
CA LEU A 94 -7.83 -3.98 -13.22
C LEU A 94 -6.65 -3.03 -13.36
N ALA A 95 -6.91 -1.73 -13.35
CA ALA A 95 -5.88 -0.75 -13.05
C ALA A 95 -5.38 -0.95 -11.61
N LEU A 96 -4.10 -0.67 -11.36
CA LEU A 96 -3.49 -0.88 -10.04
C LEU A 96 -4.23 -0.14 -8.90
N PRO A 97 -4.68 1.13 -9.07
CA PRO A 97 -5.48 1.80 -8.04
C PRO A 97 -6.79 1.06 -7.73
N ASP A 98 -7.46 0.48 -8.73
CA ASP A 98 -8.70 -0.26 -8.54
C ASP A 98 -8.46 -1.60 -7.83
N LEU A 99 -7.37 -2.30 -8.18
CA LEU A 99 -6.95 -3.51 -7.49
C LEU A 99 -6.67 -3.25 -6.00
N VAL A 100 -5.92 -2.19 -5.69
CA VAL A 100 -5.64 -1.79 -4.30
C VAL A 100 -6.93 -1.38 -3.58
N ASN A 101 -7.83 -0.65 -4.25
CA ASN A 101 -9.13 -0.28 -3.70
C ASN A 101 -9.95 -1.51 -3.30
N VAL A 102 -10.00 -2.56 -4.14
CA VAL A 102 -10.67 -3.83 -3.81
C VAL A 102 -10.08 -4.45 -2.55
N MET A 103 -8.76 -4.55 -2.45
CA MET A 103 -8.09 -5.16 -1.29
C MET A 103 -8.31 -4.39 0.01
N LEU A 104 -8.31 -3.05 -0.03
CA LEU A 104 -8.50 -2.23 1.17
C LEU A 104 -9.97 -2.19 1.60
N ALA A 105 -10.89 -2.08 0.64
CA ALA A 105 -12.32 -2.14 0.92
C ALA A 105 -12.71 -3.48 1.54
N SER A 106 -12.06 -4.59 1.17
CA SER A 106 -12.35 -5.92 1.73
C SER A 106 -12.01 -6.04 3.22
N VAL A 107 -11.14 -5.17 3.73
CA VAL A 107 -10.81 -5.08 5.18
C VAL A 107 -11.49 -3.90 5.86
N GLN A 108 -12.58 -3.40 5.27
CA GLN A 108 -13.44 -2.34 5.82
C GLN A 108 -12.74 -0.98 5.94
N LEU A 109 -11.67 -0.74 5.18
CA LEU A 109 -11.11 0.61 5.03
C LEU A 109 -11.93 1.40 4.02
N GLN A 110 -12.08 2.70 4.29
CA GLN A 110 -12.82 3.64 3.46
C GLN A 110 -11.90 4.73 2.96
N ARG A 111 -11.91 4.95 1.64
CA ARG A 111 -11.21 6.08 1.03
C ARG A 111 -11.96 7.36 1.33
N THR A 112 -11.31 8.30 2.01
CA THR A 112 -11.91 9.59 2.41
C THR A 112 -11.49 10.73 1.50
N TRP A 113 -10.38 10.57 0.77
CA TRP A 113 -9.86 11.59 -0.11
C TRP A 113 -8.95 10.97 -1.18
N GLN A 114 -8.92 11.59 -2.37
CA GLN A 114 -8.00 11.25 -3.44
C GLN A 114 -7.66 12.47 -4.30
N GLN A 115 -6.44 12.52 -4.85
CA GLN A 115 -6.04 13.52 -5.83
C GLN A 115 -4.98 12.97 -6.78
N ARG A 116 -5.13 13.27 -8.07
CA ARG A 116 -4.06 13.12 -9.06
C ARG A 116 -3.34 14.47 -9.18
N CYS A 117 -2.03 14.49 -8.96
CA CYS A 117 -1.24 15.72 -8.94
C CYS A 117 0.20 15.46 -9.39
N TRP A 118 0.93 16.53 -9.71
CA TRP A 118 2.38 16.48 -9.85
C TRP A 118 3.01 16.81 -8.50
N LEU A 119 3.98 16.00 -8.06
CA LEU A 119 4.68 16.30 -6.82
C LEU A 119 5.67 17.45 -7.03
N ASN A 120 5.76 18.36 -6.05
CA ASN A 120 6.91 19.24 -5.92
C ASN A 120 7.95 18.62 -4.97
N ARG A 121 9.17 19.19 -4.95
CA ARG A 121 10.25 18.68 -4.09
C ARG A 121 9.89 18.70 -2.60
N VAL A 122 9.11 19.68 -2.15
CA VAL A 122 8.68 19.79 -0.74
C VAL A 122 7.79 18.61 -0.36
N ALA A 123 6.78 18.29 -1.20
CA ALA A 123 5.91 17.14 -0.99
C ALA A 123 6.69 15.81 -1.00
N ILE A 124 7.69 15.66 -1.88
CA ILE A 124 8.55 14.47 -1.89
C ILE A 124 9.34 14.35 -0.58
N GLU A 125 9.92 15.43 -0.07
CA GLU A 125 10.64 15.43 1.20
C GLU A 125 9.71 15.14 2.40
N MET A 126 8.47 15.64 2.38
CA MET A 126 7.48 15.35 3.42
C MET A 126 7.08 13.87 3.44
N LEU A 127 6.92 13.25 2.26
CA LEU A 127 6.54 11.86 2.10
C LEU A 127 7.69 10.88 2.40
N TYR A 128 8.91 11.21 1.99
CA TYR A 128 10.03 10.26 1.97
C TYR A 128 11.23 10.67 2.83
N GLY A 129 11.36 11.93 3.23
CA GLY A 129 12.55 12.52 3.84
C GLY A 129 13.04 11.82 5.10
N ARG A 130 12.12 11.22 5.87
CA ARG A 130 12.44 10.49 7.12
C ARG A 130 13.04 9.10 6.87
N ALA A 131 12.94 8.54 5.67
CA ALA A 131 13.44 7.21 5.39
C ALA A 131 14.95 7.24 5.07
N ALA A 132 15.75 6.47 5.81
CA ALA A 132 17.20 6.36 5.53
C ALA A 132 17.52 5.84 4.12
N SER A 133 16.62 5.04 3.52
CA SER A 133 16.74 4.64 2.11
C SER A 133 16.49 5.80 1.15
N PHE A 134 15.61 6.74 1.50
CA PHE A 134 15.37 7.90 0.66
C PHE A 134 16.62 8.77 0.58
N GLN A 135 17.28 9.06 1.71
CA GLN A 135 18.52 9.84 1.71
C GLN A 135 19.62 9.20 0.83
N ARG A 136 19.77 7.87 0.89
CA ARG A 136 20.74 7.14 0.05
C ARG A 136 20.41 7.13 -1.44
N HIS A 137 19.12 7.09 -1.80
CA HIS A 137 18.67 6.97 -3.19
C HIS A 137 17.99 8.24 -3.72
N ARG A 138 18.15 9.37 -3.03
CA ARG A 138 17.45 10.63 -3.31
C ARG A 138 17.66 11.10 -4.74
N HIS A 139 18.88 10.97 -5.23
CA HIS A 139 19.29 11.37 -6.58
C HIS A 139 18.57 10.58 -7.70
N MET A 140 18.09 9.36 -7.43
CA MET A 140 17.28 8.58 -8.38
C MET A 140 15.77 8.73 -8.13
N LEU A 141 15.37 8.73 -6.85
CA LEU A 141 13.95 8.75 -6.48
C LEU A 141 13.27 10.08 -6.78
N VAL A 142 13.93 11.21 -6.54
CA VAL A 142 13.34 12.53 -6.77
C VAL A 142 13.04 12.73 -8.27
N PRO A 143 13.99 12.53 -9.21
CA PRO A 143 13.66 12.63 -10.63
C PRO A 143 12.53 11.71 -11.07
N ALA A 144 12.54 10.43 -10.65
CA ALA A 144 11.49 9.48 -11.03
C ALA A 144 10.09 9.88 -10.52
N LEU A 145 10.00 10.54 -9.36
CA LEU A 145 8.72 11.06 -8.83
C LEU A 145 8.29 12.38 -9.46
N LEU A 146 9.20 13.09 -10.12
CA LEU A 146 8.93 14.32 -10.86
C LEU A 146 8.66 14.07 -12.35
N ASP A 147 8.86 12.84 -12.83
CA ASP A 147 8.76 12.47 -14.26
C ASP A 147 7.30 12.37 -14.75
N GLY A 148 6.34 12.29 -13.84
CA GLY A 148 4.93 12.21 -14.19
C GLY A 148 3.99 12.50 -13.02
N PRO A 149 2.67 12.50 -13.28
CA PRO A 149 1.68 12.67 -12.23
C PRO A 149 1.67 11.46 -11.28
N VAL A 150 1.40 11.71 -10.01
CA VAL A 150 1.10 10.69 -9.00
C VAL A 150 -0.39 10.72 -8.67
N ALA A 151 -0.89 9.66 -8.04
CA ALA A 151 -2.16 9.68 -7.33
C ALA A 151 -1.90 9.47 -5.84
N ILE A 152 -2.55 10.29 -5.02
CA ILE A 152 -2.47 10.21 -3.56
C ILE A 152 -3.86 9.91 -3.03
N GLU A 153 -3.96 8.98 -2.09
CA GLU A 153 -5.22 8.61 -1.46
C GLU A 153 -5.07 8.60 0.06
N ARG A 154 -6.14 9.02 0.76
CA ARG A 154 -6.29 8.85 2.20
C ARG A 154 -7.38 7.86 2.49
N TRP A 155 -7.07 6.96 3.40
CA TRP A 155 -7.95 5.89 3.82
C TRP A 155 -8.06 5.87 5.34
N THR A 156 -9.27 5.65 5.82
CA THR A 156 -9.58 5.58 7.25
C THR A 156 -10.33 4.30 7.55
N GLY A 157 -10.26 3.84 8.79
CA GLY A 157 -11.03 2.70 9.26
C GLY A 157 -10.34 2.06 10.44
N HIS A 158 -10.91 0.97 10.91
CA HIS A 158 -10.20 0.10 11.83
C HIS A 158 -9.16 -0.70 11.04
N ARG A 159 -8.01 -1.01 11.66
CA ARG A 159 -7.01 -1.94 11.11
C ARG A 159 -6.20 -1.41 9.91
N VAL A 160 -5.90 -0.10 9.89
CA VAL A 160 -5.13 0.56 8.81
C VAL A 160 -3.78 -0.10 8.54
N GLU A 161 -3.20 -0.76 9.54
CA GLU A 161 -1.92 -1.47 9.47
C GLU A 161 -1.97 -2.64 8.48
N LEU A 162 -3.14 -3.26 8.25
CA LEU A 162 -3.32 -4.27 7.19
C LEU A 162 -3.09 -3.68 5.79
N GLY A 163 -3.23 -2.37 5.61
CA GLY A 163 -2.86 -1.70 4.36
C GLY A 163 -1.36 -1.78 4.03
N LEU A 164 -0.50 -1.96 5.04
CA LEU A 164 0.93 -2.18 4.80
C LEU A 164 1.21 -3.57 4.21
N ALA A 165 0.34 -4.55 4.47
CA ALA A 165 0.42 -5.86 3.86
C ALA A 165 0.12 -5.79 2.36
N VAL A 166 -0.87 -4.99 1.95
CA VAL A 166 -1.19 -4.71 0.53
C VAL A 166 0.05 -4.19 -0.20
N LYS A 167 0.79 -3.25 0.39
CA LYS A 167 2.06 -2.74 -0.18
C LYS A 167 3.08 -3.85 -0.42
N LEU A 168 3.28 -4.75 0.54
CA LEU A 168 4.27 -5.81 0.42
C LEU A 168 3.85 -6.84 -0.63
N LEU A 169 2.56 -7.18 -0.64
CA LEU A 169 1.97 -8.13 -1.59
C LEU A 169 2.03 -7.60 -3.02
N VAL A 170 1.50 -6.40 -3.27
CA VAL A 170 1.51 -5.76 -4.60
C VAL A 170 2.92 -5.69 -5.17
N ARG A 171 3.91 -5.32 -4.34
CA ARG A 171 5.31 -5.27 -4.77
C ARG A 171 5.87 -6.64 -5.11
N LYS A 172 5.51 -7.69 -4.36
CA LYS A 172 5.97 -9.05 -4.65
C LYS A 172 5.31 -9.63 -5.90
N VAL A 173 4.02 -9.39 -6.09
CA VAL A 173 3.25 -9.96 -7.21
C VAL A 173 3.52 -9.20 -8.51
N LEU A 174 3.57 -7.86 -8.47
CA LEU A 174 3.57 -7.04 -9.69
C LEU A 174 4.90 -6.35 -10.02
N SER A 175 5.85 -6.26 -9.08
CA SER A 175 7.13 -5.57 -9.33
C SER A 175 8.24 -6.57 -9.65
N ALA A 176 8.27 -7.06 -10.89
CA ALA A 176 9.33 -7.95 -11.38
C ALA A 176 10.57 -7.20 -11.92
N THR A 177 10.46 -5.93 -12.34
CA THR A 177 11.49 -5.30 -13.19
C THR A 177 11.77 -3.80 -12.98
N ALA A 178 10.97 -3.07 -12.19
CA ALA A 178 11.11 -1.61 -12.08
C ALA A 178 12.04 -1.17 -10.93
N ILE A 179 12.87 -0.15 -11.20
CA ILE A 179 13.72 0.57 -10.22
C ILE A 179 12.85 1.18 -9.10
N THR A 180 11.60 1.53 -9.44
CA THR A 180 10.62 2.13 -8.55
C THR A 180 9.58 1.10 -8.14
N ASN A 181 9.23 1.11 -6.85
CA ASN A 181 8.09 0.32 -6.39
C ASN A 181 6.81 1.08 -6.75
N LEU A 182 5.90 0.47 -7.51
CA LEU A 182 4.67 1.08 -8.07
C LEU A 182 3.86 1.91 -7.06
N ILE A 183 3.80 1.45 -5.81
CA ILE A 183 3.07 2.14 -4.72
C ILE A 183 3.94 2.37 -3.50
N HIS A 184 3.72 3.49 -2.83
CA HIS A 184 4.11 3.74 -1.45
C HIS A 184 2.86 3.73 -0.57
N VAL A 185 2.97 3.08 0.59
CA VAL A 185 1.91 3.06 1.61
C VAL A 185 2.58 3.27 2.96
N GLU A 186 1.99 4.13 3.78
CA GLU A 186 2.38 4.36 5.17
C GLU A 186 1.15 4.55 6.07
N VAL A 187 1.27 4.13 7.32
CA VAL A 187 0.35 4.53 8.39
C VAL A 187 0.82 5.88 8.89
N THR A 188 -0.11 6.82 9.03
CA THR A 188 0.18 8.21 9.38
C THR A 188 -0.89 8.75 10.32
N THR A 189 -0.65 9.93 10.89
CA THR A 189 -1.70 10.66 11.62
C THR A 189 -2.54 11.49 10.67
N ALA A 190 -3.80 11.75 11.03
CA ALA A 190 -4.67 12.66 10.26
C ALA A 190 -4.03 14.05 10.02
N ALA A 191 -3.27 14.57 11.01
CA ALA A 191 -2.57 15.85 10.88
C ALA A 191 -1.50 15.80 9.78
N LYS A 192 -0.62 14.79 9.79
CA LYS A 192 0.41 14.63 8.74
C LYS A 192 -0.22 14.36 7.37
N ALA A 193 -1.31 13.61 7.31
CA ALA A 193 -2.04 13.40 6.05
C ALA A 193 -2.60 14.72 5.50
N ALA A 194 -3.18 15.57 6.34
CA ALA A 194 -3.65 16.90 5.96
C ALA A 194 -2.52 17.82 5.49
N ASP A 195 -1.34 17.76 6.13
CA ASP A 195 -0.16 18.53 5.71
C ASP A 195 0.29 18.13 4.29
N VAL A 196 0.26 16.83 3.96
CA VAL A 196 0.57 16.35 2.60
C VAL A 196 -0.45 16.87 1.59
N VAL A 197 -1.75 16.80 1.89
CA VAL A 197 -2.82 17.34 1.02
C VAL A 197 -2.55 18.81 0.71
N LYS A 198 -2.31 19.61 1.75
CA LYS A 198 -2.00 21.05 1.60
C LYS A 198 -0.75 21.29 0.76
N ALA A 199 0.28 20.45 0.89
CA ALA A 199 1.54 20.60 0.15
C ALA A 199 1.40 20.30 -1.35
N VAL A 200 0.42 19.49 -1.75
CA VAL A 200 0.16 19.14 -3.16
C VAL A 200 -0.92 19.99 -3.83
N GLU A 201 -1.69 20.77 -3.07
CA GLU A 201 -2.62 21.77 -3.59
C GLU A 201 -1.92 23.04 -4.09
N VAL A 202 -0.64 23.24 -3.76
CA VAL A 202 0.13 24.40 -4.24
C VAL A 202 0.36 24.27 -5.74
N PRO A 203 -0.12 25.22 -6.58
CA PRO A 203 0.09 25.18 -8.02
C PRO A 203 1.59 25.10 -8.35
N ILE A 204 1.97 24.25 -9.29
CA ILE A 204 3.32 24.27 -9.84
C ILE A 204 3.42 25.55 -10.69
N PRO A 205 4.30 26.50 -10.36
CA PRO A 205 4.55 27.63 -11.24
C PRO A 205 5.13 27.06 -12.55
N HIS A 206 4.41 27.30 -13.64
CA HIS A 206 4.86 26.97 -15.00
C HIS A 206 6.08 27.82 -15.39
#